data_AF-A0A7Y5B3Q8-F1
#
_entry.id   AF-A0A7Y5B3Q8-F1
#
_cell.length_a   1.000
_cell.length_b   1.000
_cell.length_c   1.000
_cell.angle_alpha   90.00
_cell.angle_beta   90.00
_cell.angle_gamma   90.00
#
_symmetry.space_group_name_H-M   'P 1'
#
loop_
_entity.id
_entity.type
_entity.pdbx_description
1 polymer ?
#
loop_
_entity_poly.entity_id
_entity_poly.type
_entity_poly.pdbx_seq_one_letter_code
_entity_poly.pdbx_strand_id
1 'polypeptide(L)' 'MNPNAIIFQDTTSVTIRIEAKNVPSTWRVYVRMVPFQGDHVIVDATRISGDDLNSVYEAVVPNFPTVGTATLQARAVAP' A
#
# COMPACT_ATOMS: atom_id res chain seq x y z
N MET A 1 -22.73 -17.42 -22.37
CA MET A 1 -21.85 -16.54 -21.56
C MET A 1 -21.80 -15.21 -22.27
N ASN A 2 -22.19 -14.12 -21.61
CA ASN A 2 -22.18 -12.79 -22.20
C ASN A 2 -20.74 -12.23 -22.14
N PRO A 3 -20.05 -11.96 -23.27
CA PRO A 3 -18.67 -11.48 -23.27
C PRO A 3 -18.50 -10.03 -22.80
N ASN A 4 -19.60 -9.32 -22.48
CA ASN A 4 -19.61 -7.89 -22.15
C ASN A 4 -20.02 -7.60 -20.69
N ALA A 5 -19.65 -8.45 -19.74
CA ALA A 5 -19.79 -8.08 -18.33
C ALA A 5 -18.74 -7.02 -17.98
N ILE A 6 -19.12 -5.74 -18.07
CA ILE A 6 -18.34 -4.64 -17.50
C ILE A 6 -18.42 -4.81 -15.98
N ILE A 7 -17.35 -5.32 -15.38
CA ILE A 7 -17.23 -5.44 -13.93
C ILE A 7 -16.88 -4.05 -13.40
N PHE A 8 -17.85 -3.37 -12.80
CA PHE A 8 -17.59 -2.17 -12.02
C PHE A 8 -16.98 -2.60 -10.69
N GLN A 9 -15.68 -2.36 -10.50
CA GLN A 9 -15.06 -2.48 -9.18
C GLN A 9 -15.32 -1.18 -8.42
N ASP A 10 -16.13 -1.27 -7.37
CA ASP A 10 -16.24 -0.20 -6.39
C ASP A 10 -14.92 -0.14 -5.62
N THR A 11 -14.22 0.99 -5.74
CA THR A 11 -12.89 1.17 -5.18
C THR A 11 -12.76 2.56 -4.57
N THR A 12 -11.91 2.66 -3.54
CA THR A 12 -11.64 3.93 -2.85
C THR A 12 -10.14 4.12 -2.64
N SER A 13 -9.71 5.31 -2.25
CA SER A 13 -8.33 5.52 -1.79
C SER A 13 -8.24 5.34 -0.28
N VAL A 14 -7.25 4.58 0.20
CA VAL A 14 -6.98 4.42 1.64
C VAL A 14 -5.56 4.89 1.95
N THR A 15 -5.42 5.69 3.00
CA THR A 15 -4.12 6.06 3.56
C THR A 15 -3.69 5.02 4.58
N ILE A 16 -2.53 4.41 4.37
CA ILE A 16 -1.90 3.47 5.29
C ILE A 16 -0.80 4.20 6.04
N ARG A 17 -0.93 4.27 7.37
CA ARG A 17 0.10 4.77 8.27
C ARG A 17 0.96 3.63 8.78
N ILE A 18 2.28 3.79 8.71
CA ILE A 18 3.28 2.78 9.05
C ILE A 18 4.18 3.33 10.13
N GLU A 19 4.19 2.69 11.30
CA GLU A 19 5.18 2.94 12.34
C GLU A 19 6.41 2.06 12.11
N ALA A 20 7.55 2.69 11.90
CA ALA A 20 8.80 2.02 11.55
C ALA A 20 9.86 2.24 12.63
N LYS A 21 10.62 1.18 12.93
CA LYS A 21 11.73 1.22 13.88
C LYS A 21 13.02 0.79 13.21
N ASN A 22 14.11 1.52 13.48
CA ASN A 22 15.43 1.27 12.91
C ASN A 22 15.40 1.19 11.36
N VAL A 23 14.68 2.13 10.72
CA VAL A 23 14.60 2.24 9.27
C VAL A 23 15.32 3.52 8.84
N PRO A 24 16.59 3.40 8.38
CA PRO A 24 17.35 4.54 7.90
C PRO A 24 16.63 5.31 6.80
N SER A 25 16.84 6.63 6.75
CA SER A 25 16.27 7.52 5.72
C SER A 25 16.72 7.18 4.30
N THR A 26 17.78 6.38 4.16
CA THR A 26 18.26 5.85 2.88
C THR A 26 17.48 4.64 2.38
N TRP A 27 16.66 4.00 3.21
CA TRP A 27 15.88 2.82 2.83
C TRP A 27 14.59 3.22 2.13
N ARG A 28 14.19 2.43 1.13
CA ARG A 28 12.89 2.57 0.47
C ARG A 28 11.82 1.88 1.30
N VAL A 29 10.79 2.63 1.70
CA VAL A 29 9.59 2.07 2.35
C VAL A 29 8.43 2.07 1.36
N TYR A 30 7.74 0.94 1.25
CA TYR A 30 6.59 0.80 0.36
C TYR A 30 5.55 -0.16 0.92
N VAL A 31 4.32 -0.04 0.43
CA VAL A 31 3.24 -1.00 0.69
C VAL A 31 2.92 -1.75 -0.59
N ARG A 32 2.83 -3.07 -0.48
CA ARG A 32 2.29 -3.95 -1.51
C ARG A 32 0.89 -4.41 -1.11
N MET A 33 -0.09 -4.13 -1.95
CA MET A 33 -1.45 -4.66 -1.86
C MET A 33 -1.64 -5.74 -2.92
N VAL A 34 -2.20 -6.88 -2.52
CA VAL A 34 -2.63 -7.96 -3.40
C VAL A 34 -4.13 -8.18 -3.17
N PRO A 35 -5.00 -7.65 -4.04
CA PRO A 35 -6.43 -7.88 -3.91
C PRO A 35 -6.77 -9.33 -4.29
N PHE A 36 -7.91 -9.83 -3.84
CA PHE A 36 -8.44 -11.13 -4.25
C PHE A 36 -8.65 -11.22 -5.77
N GLN A 37 -9.05 -10.11 -6.40
CA GLN A 37 -9.23 -9.98 -7.83
C GLN A 37 -8.66 -8.65 -8.31
N GLY A 38 -7.94 -8.68 -9.44
CA GLY A 38 -7.30 -7.50 -10.04
C GLY A 38 -5.79 -7.49 -9.87
N ASP A 39 -5.18 -6.38 -10.23
CA ASP A 39 -3.73 -6.24 -10.26
C ASP A 39 -3.12 -5.97 -8.88
N HIS A 40 -1.86 -6.39 -8.73
CA HIS A 40 -1.08 -6.02 -7.56
C HIS A 40 -0.72 -4.54 -7.61
N VAL A 41 -0.81 -3.89 -6.45
CA VAL A 41 -0.47 -2.47 -6.31
C VAL A 41 0.74 -2.34 -5.38
N ILE A 42 1.74 -1.57 -5.81
CA ILE A 42 2.89 -1.20 -5.00
C ILE A 42 2.94 0.32 -4.93
N VAL A 43 2.96 0.86 -3.72
CA VAL A 43 2.93 2.31 -3.47
C VAL A 43 4.07 2.65 -2.53
N ASP A 44 4.87 3.64 -2.93
CA ASP A 44 5.92 4.19 -2.08
C ASP A 44 5.32 4.97 -0.92
N ALA A 45 5.89 4.74 0.27
CA ALA A 45 5.49 5.43 1.48
C ALA A 45 6.42 6.62 1.71
N THR A 46 5.84 7.77 2.05
CA THR A 46 6.58 9.00 2.36
C THR A 46 6.72 9.11 3.87
N ARG A 47 7.94 9.38 4.36
CA ARG A 47 8.16 9.69 5.78
C ARG A 47 7.46 11.01 6.11
N ILE A 48 6.57 11.00 7.09
CA ILE A 48 5.83 12.19 7.55
C ILE A 48 6.35 12.74 8.87
N SER A 49 6.99 11.92 9.70
CA SER A 49 7.57 12.34 10.98
C SER A 49 8.63 11.36 11.52
N GLY A 50 9.38 11.81 12.52
CA GLY A 50 10.37 11.01 13.24
C GLY A 50 11.74 10.94 12.58
N ASP A 51 12.56 9.99 13.04
CA ASP A 51 13.95 9.80 12.66
C ASP A 51 14.25 8.34 12.26
N ASP A 52 15.54 8.03 12.11
CA ASP A 52 15.99 6.70 11.66
C ASP A 52 15.81 5.61 12.72
N LEU A 53 15.58 5.97 13.99
CA LEU A 53 15.28 5.03 15.07
C LEU A 53 13.77 4.81 15.20
N ASN A 54 12.96 5.87 15.12
CA ASN A 54 11.51 5.81 15.18
C ASN A 54 10.90 6.80 14.18
N SER A 55 10.28 6.29 13.12
CA SER A 55 9.64 7.13 12.09
C SER A 55 8.24 6.66 11.75
N VAL A 56 7.45 7.59 11.21
CA VAL A 56 6.11 7.32 10.68
C VAL A 56 6.10 7.62 9.19
N TYR A 57 5.58 6.68 8.41
CA TYR A 57 5.40 6.81 6.96
C TYR A 57 3.91 6.72 6.60
N GLU A 58 3.55 7.35 5.49
CA GLU A 58 2.22 7.23 4.90
C GLU A 58 2.31 6.82 3.44
N ALA A 59 1.46 5.87 3.03
CA ALA A 59 1.27 5.45 1.66
C ALA A 59 -0.22 5.56 1.31
N VAL A 60 -0.53 6.19 0.17
CA VAL A 60 -1.91 6.30 -0.32
C VAL A 60 -2.14 5.20 -1.35
N VAL A 61 -2.90 4.16 -0.97
CA VAL A 61 -3.22 3.05 -1.88
C VAL A 61 -4.44 3.42 -2.72
N PRO A 62 -4.27 3.64 -4.04
CA PRO A 62 -5.40 3.87 -4.93
C PRO A 62 -6.14 2.54 -5.16
N ASN A 63 -7.39 2.66 -5.57
CA ASN A 63 -8.22 1.52 -5.98
C ASN A 63 -8.31 0.40 -4.91
N PHE A 64 -8.33 0.78 -3.64
CA PHE A 64 -8.53 -0.15 -2.55
C PHE A 64 -9.90 -0.82 -2.69
N PRO A 65 -9.97 -2.16 -2.72
CA PRO A 65 -11.23 -2.86 -2.95
C PRO A 65 -12.20 -2.62 -1.79
N THR A 66 -13.43 -2.19 -2.08
CA THR A 66 -14.48 -2.03 -1.06
C THR A 66 -15.17 -3.36 -0.74
N VAL A 67 -15.01 -4.36 -1.61
CA VAL A 67 -15.57 -5.71 -1.49
C VAL A 67 -14.49 -6.78 -1.63
N GLY A 68 -14.66 -7.89 -0.91
CA GLY A 68 -13.71 -9.01 -0.89
C GLY A 68 -12.59 -8.81 0.13
N THR A 69 -11.46 -9.49 -0.10
CA THR A 69 -10.28 -9.42 0.78
C THR A 69 -9.05 -9.00 -0.01
N ALA A 70 -8.10 -8.36 0.67
CA ALA A 70 -6.80 -8.02 0.13
C ALA A 70 -5.72 -8.32 1.17
N THR A 71 -4.55 -8.76 0.71
CA THR A 71 -3.36 -8.86 1.56
C THR A 71 -2.58 -7.55 1.46
N LEU A 72 -2.19 -7.00 2.61
CA LEU A 72 -1.33 -5.83 2.71
C LEU A 72 0.02 -6.23 3.29
N GLN A 73 1.08 -5.70 2.70
CA GLN A 73 2.43 -5.89 3.20
C GLN A 73 3.20 -4.56 3.15
N ALA A 74 3.55 -4.03 4.32
CA ALA A 74 4.55 -2.97 4.43
C ALA A 74 5.97 -3.57 4.38
N ARG A 75 6.87 -2.97 3.61
CA ARG A 75 8.27 -3.39 3.51
C ARG A 75 9.17 -2.17 3.55
N ALA A 76 10.35 -2.36 4.15
CA ALA A 76 11.48 -1.45 4.03
C ALA A 76 12.63 -2.22 3.39
N VAL A 77 13.29 -1.62 2.39
CA VAL A 77 14.37 -2.24 1.63
C VAL A 77 15.56 -1.30 1.61
N ALA A 78 16.72 -1.82 2.04
CA ALA A 78 17.99 -1.12 1.93
C ALA A 78 18.36 -0.88 0.45
N PRO A 79 19.07 0.21 0.14
CA PRO A 79 19.53 0.50 -1.22
C PRO A 79 20.53 -0.55 -1.75
#